data_AF-A0A8C0DKT0-F1
#
_entry.id   AF-A0A8C0DKT0-F1
#
_cell.length_a   1.000
_cell.length_b   1.000
_cell.length_c   1.000
_cell.angle_alpha   90.00
_cell.angle_beta   90.00
_cell.angle_gamma   90.00
#
_symmetry.space_group_name_H-M   'P 1'
#
loop_
_entity.id
_entity.type
_entity.pdbx_description
1 polymer ?
#
loop_
_entity_poly.entity_id
_entity_poly.type
_entity_poly.pdbx_seq_one_letter_code
_entity_poly.pdbx_strand_id
1 'polypeptide(L)'
;MGDRSGASGSRRRRTGSRPSSQGGSGPAAAAEEEVRDVGAGGDAPAPEKDKDGDVDVGSGQWDLRCHRLQDSLFSSDSGFNNYRGILNWCVVMLILSNARLFLENLIKYGILVDPIQVVSLFLKDPYSWPALCLVIVANVFAVAAFQVEKRLAVGALTEQAGLLLHVVNLATILCFPAAVAFLLASITPVGSVLALMVYTILFLKLCSYRDVNLWCRERRARAKAKAAAAGKKANGGAAQCTVSYPDNLTYRDLYYFLFAPTLCYELNFPRSARIRKRFLLRRLLEMLFLTQLMVGLIQQWMVPTIQNSMKPFKDMDYSRIIERLLKLAVPNHLIWLIFFYWLFHSCLNAVAELMHFGDREFYRDWWNSESVTYFWQNWNIPVHKWCLRHFYKPMLRRGSSKWAARMGVFLASAFFHEYLVSIPLRMFRLWAFTGMMAQIPLAWIVGRFFRGNYGNAAVWLTLIIGQPVAVLMYVHDYYVLNYEAPTAGA
;
A
#
# COMPACT_ATOMS: atom_id res chain seq x y z
N MET A 1 46.51 -2.68 -63.26
CA MET A 1 46.86 -4.08 -63.61
C MET A 1 47.22 -4.75 -62.29
N GLY A 2 46.69 -5.90 -61.87
CA GLY A 2 46.06 -7.00 -62.62
C GLY A 2 46.86 -8.29 -62.31
N ASP A 3 46.29 -9.48 -62.11
CA ASP A 3 44.90 -9.93 -62.35
C ASP A 3 44.62 -11.25 -61.56
N ARG A 4 43.33 -11.62 -61.32
CA ARG A 4 42.75 -12.97 -60.98
C ARG A 4 43.34 -13.81 -59.79
N SER A 5 42.68 -14.82 -59.19
CA SER A 5 41.28 -15.25 -58.89
C SER A 5 41.34 -16.61 -58.13
N GLY A 6 40.45 -17.12 -57.26
CA GLY A 6 39.17 -16.67 -56.67
C GLY A 6 38.28 -17.88 -56.31
N ALA A 7 37.78 -18.06 -55.07
CA ALA A 7 37.13 -19.31 -54.61
C ALA A 7 36.00 -19.16 -53.54
N SER A 8 34.99 -20.08 -53.58
CA SER A 8 33.88 -20.30 -52.59
C SER A 8 32.88 -19.13 -52.37
N GLY A 9 31.58 -19.27 -52.06
CA GLY A 9 30.66 -20.40 -51.81
C GLY A 9 29.80 -20.14 -50.53
N SER A 10 28.49 -20.38 -50.42
CA SER A 10 27.38 -20.80 -51.32
C SER A 10 26.03 -20.20 -50.81
N ARG A 11 24.85 -20.41 -51.47
CA ARG A 11 23.66 -19.52 -51.29
C ARG A 11 22.22 -20.09 -51.46
N ARG A 12 21.52 -20.37 -50.35
CA ARG A 12 20.06 -20.15 -50.02
C ARG A 12 18.96 -20.13 -51.13
N ARG A 13 17.93 -21.03 -51.06
CA ARG A 13 16.48 -20.81 -51.45
C ARG A 13 15.55 -22.01 -51.03
N ARG A 14 14.28 -21.82 -50.56
CA ARG A 14 12.92 -21.86 -51.23
C ARG A 14 12.52 -23.24 -51.83
N THR A 15 11.26 -23.73 -51.95
CA THR A 15 9.83 -23.28 -51.70
C THR A 15 8.86 -24.51 -51.73
N GLY A 16 7.58 -24.40 -51.29
CA GLY A 16 6.52 -25.42 -51.56
C GLY A 16 5.14 -25.15 -50.90
N SER A 17 4.02 -25.71 -51.41
CA SER A 17 2.63 -25.45 -50.90
C SER A 17 1.51 -26.37 -51.45
N ARG A 18 0.47 -26.67 -50.63
CA ARG A 18 -0.86 -27.31 -50.96
C ARG A 18 -0.82 -28.79 -51.44
N PRO A 19 -1.94 -29.55 -51.59
CA PRO A 19 -3.40 -29.22 -51.55
C PRO A 19 -4.25 -30.09 -50.56
N SER A 20 -5.56 -30.34 -50.86
CA SER A 20 -6.57 -30.96 -49.97
C SER A 20 -7.83 -31.47 -50.71
N SER A 21 -8.43 -32.63 -50.37
CA SER A 21 -9.80 -33.06 -50.82
C SER A 21 -10.33 -34.38 -50.20
N GLN A 22 -11.63 -34.41 -49.78
CA GLN A 22 -12.67 -35.50 -49.84
C GLN A 22 -12.35 -36.97 -49.40
N GLY A 23 -13.26 -37.81 -48.88
CA GLY A 23 -14.65 -37.67 -48.38
C GLY A 23 -15.52 -38.97 -48.54
N GLY A 24 -16.40 -39.35 -47.58
CA GLY A 24 -17.53 -40.30 -47.82
C GLY A 24 -17.91 -41.35 -46.73
N SER A 25 -19.24 -41.48 -46.50
CA SER A 25 -20.02 -42.64 -45.94
C SER A 25 -19.79 -43.25 -44.53
N GLY A 26 -20.89 -43.66 -43.87
CA GLY A 26 -20.96 -44.53 -42.66
C GLY A 26 -21.51 -45.94 -42.97
N PRO A 27 -22.03 -46.76 -42.02
CA PRO A 27 -22.97 -46.34 -40.96
C PRO A 27 -22.90 -47.04 -39.55
N ALA A 28 -23.67 -46.47 -38.60
CA ALA A 28 -24.43 -47.08 -37.48
C ALA A 28 -23.81 -48.02 -36.40
N ALA A 29 -24.13 -47.68 -35.13
CA ALA A 29 -24.07 -48.46 -33.88
C ALA A 29 -22.68 -48.91 -33.35
N ALA A 30 -22.46 -49.06 -32.04
CA ALA A 30 -23.30 -48.83 -30.86
C ALA A 30 -22.63 -47.83 -29.88
N ALA A 31 -23.30 -47.49 -28.77
CA ALA A 31 -22.81 -46.49 -27.81
C ALA A 31 -22.32 -47.12 -26.49
N GLU A 32 -21.14 -46.70 -26.03
CA GLU A 32 -20.72 -46.73 -24.63
C GLU A 32 -20.13 -45.36 -24.25
N GLU A 33 -20.32 -44.95 -22.99
CA GLU A 33 -20.21 -43.56 -22.55
C GLU A 33 -18.83 -43.25 -21.93
N GLU A 34 -17.81 -43.00 -22.77
CA GLU A 34 -16.48 -42.59 -22.29
C GLU A 34 -16.52 -41.14 -21.75
N VAL A 35 -16.73 -41.00 -20.44
CA VAL A 35 -16.66 -39.71 -19.72
C VAL A 35 -15.21 -39.20 -19.71
N ARG A 36 -14.85 -38.44 -20.75
CA ARG A 36 -13.57 -37.73 -20.83
C ARG A 36 -13.55 -36.52 -19.90
N ASP A 37 -13.06 -36.74 -18.68
CA ASP A 37 -12.83 -35.66 -17.74
C ASP A 37 -11.79 -34.66 -18.30
N VAL A 38 -12.14 -33.37 -18.26
CA VAL A 38 -11.39 -32.33 -18.99
C VAL A 38 -10.24 -31.84 -18.12
N GLY A 39 -9.04 -32.35 -18.43
CA GLY A 39 -7.83 -32.20 -17.62
C GLY A 39 -7.63 -30.84 -16.95
N ALA A 40 -7.73 -30.83 -15.62
CA ALA A 40 -7.45 -29.67 -14.77
C ALA A 40 -5.95 -29.35 -14.74
N GLY A 41 -5.46 -28.65 -15.77
CA GLY A 41 -4.09 -28.18 -15.86
C GLY A 41 -3.75 -27.16 -14.76
N GLY A 42 -3.11 -27.63 -13.69
CA GLY A 42 -2.53 -26.81 -12.64
C GLY A 42 -1.29 -27.51 -12.06
N ASP A 43 -0.16 -26.80 -12.03
CA ASP A 43 1.12 -27.37 -11.63
C ASP A 43 1.13 -27.79 -10.15
N ALA A 44 0.98 -29.10 -9.91
CA ALA A 44 1.34 -29.69 -8.63
C ALA A 44 2.87 -29.70 -8.49
N PRO A 45 3.45 -29.32 -7.34
CA PRO A 45 4.87 -29.50 -7.11
C PRO A 45 5.22 -30.99 -7.18
N ALA A 46 6.26 -31.35 -7.93
CA ALA A 46 6.78 -32.72 -7.91
C ALA A 46 7.29 -33.05 -6.50
N PRO A 47 6.99 -34.24 -5.94
CA PRO A 47 7.43 -34.60 -4.61
C PRO A 47 8.96 -34.68 -4.56
N GLU A 48 9.56 -34.09 -3.53
CA GLU A 48 10.96 -34.36 -3.21
C GLU A 48 11.13 -35.84 -2.83
N LYS A 49 12.24 -36.45 -3.24
CA LYS A 49 12.57 -37.81 -2.82
C LYS A 49 13.25 -37.74 -1.46
N ASP A 50 12.51 -38.07 -0.41
CA ASP A 50 13.09 -38.33 0.90
C ASP A 50 14.16 -39.44 0.80
N LYS A 51 15.18 -39.28 1.64
CA LYS A 51 16.31 -40.22 1.78
C LYS A 51 16.27 -40.89 3.15
N ASP A 52 15.19 -41.61 3.42
CA ASP A 52 15.20 -42.63 4.46
C ASP A 52 14.84 -43.99 3.84
N GLY A 53 15.52 -45.03 4.33
CA GLY A 53 15.49 -46.35 3.71
C GLY A 53 14.34 -47.19 4.26
N ASP A 54 13.34 -47.46 3.43
CA ASP A 54 12.43 -48.58 3.62
C ASP A 54 12.72 -49.68 2.59
N VAL A 55 12.44 -50.93 2.93
CA VAL A 55 12.89 -52.10 2.16
C VAL A 55 11.89 -52.42 1.04
N ASP A 56 12.38 -52.49 -0.20
CA ASP A 56 11.56 -52.79 -1.39
C ASP A 56 11.14 -54.27 -1.43
N VAL A 57 10.13 -54.61 -0.62
CA VAL A 57 9.59 -55.97 -0.50
C VAL A 57 8.67 -56.31 -1.68
N GLY A 58 9.28 -56.82 -2.75
CA GLY A 58 8.62 -57.68 -3.73
C GLY A 58 7.63 -56.98 -4.65
N SER A 59 8.15 -56.34 -5.71
CA SER A 59 7.37 -55.75 -6.80
C SER A 59 6.68 -56.79 -7.71
N GLY A 60 5.66 -57.44 -7.17
CA GLY A 60 4.74 -58.28 -7.94
C GLY A 60 3.90 -57.46 -8.94
N GLN A 61 3.62 -58.03 -10.11
CA GLN A 61 3.06 -57.32 -11.27
C GLN A 61 1.56 -56.97 -11.17
N TRP A 62 1.04 -56.78 -9.95
CA TRP A 62 -0.38 -56.56 -9.64
C TRP A 62 -0.63 -55.45 -8.60
N ASP A 63 0.39 -54.70 -8.20
CA ASP A 63 0.35 -53.82 -7.02
C ASP A 63 -0.31 -52.44 -7.29
N LEU A 64 -1.60 -52.45 -7.60
CA LEU A 64 -2.43 -51.29 -7.96
C LEU A 64 -2.81 -50.40 -6.75
N ARG A 65 -1.82 -49.97 -5.95
CA ARG A 65 -2.07 -49.16 -4.73
C ARG A 65 -2.55 -47.75 -5.08
N CYS A 66 -3.85 -47.50 -4.88
CA CYS A 66 -4.47 -46.18 -5.06
C CYS A 66 -4.23 -45.22 -3.87
N HIS A 67 -3.93 -45.74 -2.69
CA HIS A 67 -3.63 -44.95 -1.49
C HIS A 67 -2.13 -44.67 -1.33
N ARG A 68 -1.81 -43.51 -0.77
CA ARG A 68 -0.45 -43.04 -0.50
C ARG A 68 -0.39 -42.43 0.90
N LEU A 69 0.78 -42.48 1.54
CA LEU A 69 1.04 -41.67 2.72
C LEU A 69 1.06 -40.19 2.29
N GLN A 70 0.12 -39.41 2.81
CA GLN A 70 -0.04 -37.99 2.50
C GLN A 70 -0.81 -37.29 3.63
N ASP A 71 -0.44 -36.06 3.93
CA ASP A 71 -1.15 -35.24 4.91
C ASP A 71 -2.47 -34.67 4.38
N SER A 72 -3.37 -34.34 5.30
CA SER A 72 -4.57 -33.56 4.97
C SER A 72 -4.17 -32.12 4.62
N LEU A 73 -4.83 -31.49 3.64
CA LEU A 73 -4.47 -30.17 3.11
C LEU A 73 -4.60 -28.99 4.12
N PHE A 74 -5.10 -29.24 5.34
CA PHE A 74 -5.12 -28.28 6.44
C PHE A 74 -4.26 -28.74 7.65
N SER A 75 -3.55 -29.87 7.57
CA SER A 75 -2.46 -30.19 8.50
C SER A 75 -1.36 -29.14 8.37
N SER A 76 -0.74 -28.74 9.48
CA SER A 76 0.33 -27.73 9.48
C SER A 76 1.52 -28.14 8.60
N ASP A 77 1.78 -29.43 8.53
CA ASP A 77 2.94 -30.05 7.91
C ASP A 77 2.74 -30.29 6.40
N SER A 78 1.50 -30.17 5.90
CA SER A 78 1.13 -30.38 4.48
C SER A 78 1.71 -29.35 3.50
N GLY A 79 2.24 -28.23 3.99
CA GLY A 79 2.77 -27.13 3.16
C GLY A 79 1.76 -26.43 2.26
N PHE A 80 0.45 -26.72 2.38
CA PHE A 80 -0.56 -26.21 1.46
C PHE A 80 -0.85 -24.72 1.67
N ASN A 81 -0.71 -23.93 0.59
CA ASN A 81 -0.74 -22.47 0.63
C ASN A 81 -1.80 -21.80 -0.28
N ASN A 82 -2.60 -22.58 -1.04
CA ASN A 82 -3.48 -22.03 -2.08
C ASN A 82 -4.92 -21.73 -1.60
N TYR A 83 -5.06 -20.76 -0.69
CA TYR A 83 -6.35 -20.37 -0.08
C TYR A 83 -7.24 -19.47 -0.97
N ARG A 84 -6.98 -19.38 -2.28
CA ARG A 84 -7.68 -18.47 -3.20
C ARG A 84 -9.19 -18.73 -3.29
N GLY A 85 -9.62 -19.98 -3.11
CA GLY A 85 -11.04 -20.34 -3.03
C GLY A 85 -11.76 -19.68 -1.86
N ILE A 86 -11.12 -19.62 -0.68
CA ILE A 86 -11.67 -19.00 0.53
C ILE A 86 -11.82 -17.48 0.31
N LEU A 87 -10.82 -16.83 -0.29
CA LEU A 87 -10.91 -15.40 -0.61
C LEU A 87 -12.09 -15.09 -1.56
N ASN A 88 -12.30 -15.93 -2.57
CA ASN A 88 -13.47 -15.80 -3.47
C ASN A 88 -14.79 -15.99 -2.69
N TRP A 89 -14.86 -16.99 -1.82
CA TRP A 89 -16.04 -17.26 -0.99
C TRP A 89 -16.35 -16.09 -0.05
N CYS A 90 -15.35 -15.51 0.62
CA CYS A 90 -15.51 -14.30 1.45
C CYS A 90 -16.10 -13.13 0.63
N VAL A 91 -15.62 -12.91 -0.60
CA VAL A 91 -16.16 -11.87 -1.49
C VAL A 91 -17.62 -12.16 -1.88
N VAL A 92 -17.95 -13.41 -2.20
CA VAL A 92 -19.34 -13.82 -2.53
C VAL A 92 -20.27 -13.62 -1.33
N MET A 93 -19.89 -14.09 -0.13
CA MET A 93 -20.68 -13.91 1.08
C MET A 93 -20.87 -12.44 1.45
N LEU A 94 -19.83 -11.63 1.30
CA LEU A 94 -19.88 -10.19 1.57
C LEU A 94 -20.82 -9.45 0.61
N ILE A 95 -20.80 -9.83 -0.68
CA ILE A 95 -21.74 -9.32 -1.68
C ILE A 95 -23.16 -9.79 -1.36
N LEU A 96 -23.41 -11.10 -1.16
CA LEU A 96 -24.77 -11.60 -0.94
C LEU A 96 -25.43 -11.02 0.31
N SER A 97 -24.69 -10.83 1.39
CA SER A 97 -25.21 -10.23 2.64
C SER A 97 -25.48 -8.73 2.53
N ASN A 98 -24.70 -7.97 1.75
CA ASN A 98 -24.79 -6.51 1.72
C ASN A 98 -25.35 -5.92 0.41
N ALA A 99 -25.48 -6.70 -0.67
CA ALA A 99 -25.94 -6.22 -1.97
C ALA A 99 -27.35 -5.66 -1.90
N ARG A 100 -28.24 -6.26 -1.11
CA ARG A 100 -29.58 -5.72 -0.87
C ARG A 100 -29.52 -4.32 -0.25
N LEU A 101 -28.78 -4.14 0.85
CA LEU A 101 -28.64 -2.85 1.54
C LEU A 101 -27.94 -1.80 0.64
N PHE A 102 -26.92 -2.22 -0.12
CA PHE A 102 -26.22 -1.35 -1.07
C PHE A 102 -27.13 -0.89 -2.21
N LEU A 103 -27.96 -1.79 -2.78
CA LEU A 103 -28.93 -1.46 -3.82
C LEU A 103 -30.08 -0.63 -3.27
N GLU A 104 -30.63 -0.95 -2.09
CA GLU A 104 -31.67 -0.15 -1.44
C GLU A 104 -31.15 1.27 -1.16
N ASN A 105 -29.91 1.44 -0.67
CA ASN A 105 -29.29 2.74 -0.54
C ASN A 105 -29.13 3.45 -1.90
N LEU A 106 -28.57 2.77 -2.91
CA LEU A 106 -28.33 3.36 -4.24
C LEU A 106 -29.63 3.72 -4.99
N ILE A 107 -30.74 3.05 -4.70
CA ILE A 107 -32.07 3.35 -5.26
C ILE A 107 -32.77 4.46 -4.46
N LYS A 108 -32.84 4.32 -3.13
CA LYS A 108 -33.56 5.25 -2.24
C LYS A 108 -32.87 6.61 -2.12
N TYR A 109 -31.54 6.61 -2.10
CA TYR A 109 -30.72 7.81 -1.92
C TYR A 109 -29.98 8.22 -3.20
N GLY A 110 -30.01 7.41 -4.28
CA GLY A 110 -29.35 7.74 -5.53
C GLY A 110 -27.85 8.00 -5.37
N ILE A 111 -27.33 8.93 -6.17
CA ILE A 111 -26.07 9.62 -5.89
C ILE A 111 -26.42 11.01 -5.37
N LEU A 112 -26.70 11.12 -4.06
CA LEU A 112 -26.98 12.38 -3.33
C LEU A 112 -25.90 13.46 -3.52
N VAL A 113 -24.67 13.06 -3.86
CA VAL A 113 -23.55 13.98 -4.09
C VAL A 113 -23.60 14.46 -5.54
N ASP A 114 -24.26 15.58 -5.80
CA ASP A 114 -24.06 16.35 -7.04
C ASP A 114 -22.63 16.95 -7.00
N PRO A 115 -21.69 16.46 -7.84
CA PRO A 115 -20.31 16.96 -7.80
C PRO A 115 -20.19 18.39 -8.33
N ILE A 116 -21.11 18.81 -9.20
CA ILE A 116 -21.15 20.15 -9.80
C ILE A 116 -21.66 21.14 -8.76
N GLN A 117 -22.73 20.79 -8.01
CA GLN A 117 -23.22 21.62 -6.91
C GLN A 117 -22.17 21.75 -5.79
N VAL A 118 -21.46 20.67 -5.42
CA VAL A 118 -20.39 20.73 -4.41
C VAL A 118 -19.24 21.64 -4.85
N VAL A 119 -18.81 21.56 -6.11
CA VAL A 119 -17.79 22.48 -6.66
C VAL A 119 -18.31 23.92 -6.75
N SER A 120 -19.57 24.13 -7.12
CA SER A 120 -20.19 25.46 -7.16
C SER A 120 -20.29 26.09 -5.77
N LEU A 121 -20.66 25.30 -4.74
CA LEU A 121 -20.69 25.73 -3.34
C LEU A 121 -19.29 26.10 -2.83
N PHE A 122 -18.29 25.28 -3.14
CA PHE A 122 -16.88 25.56 -2.80
C PHE A 122 -16.36 26.84 -3.48
N LEU A 123 -16.73 27.09 -4.73
CA LEU A 123 -16.35 28.32 -5.44
C LEU A 123 -17.12 29.56 -4.95
N LYS A 124 -18.30 29.39 -4.34
CA LYS A 124 -19.10 30.47 -3.77
C LYS A 124 -18.58 30.94 -2.41
N ASP A 125 -18.16 30.01 -1.55
CA ASP A 125 -17.44 30.33 -0.30
C ASP A 125 -16.34 29.28 -0.03
N PRO A 126 -15.10 29.54 -0.48
CA PRO A 126 -13.99 28.62 -0.25
C PRO A 126 -13.49 28.63 1.20
N TYR A 127 -13.77 29.69 1.99
CA TYR A 127 -13.35 29.80 3.39
C TYR A 127 -14.20 28.91 4.31
N SER A 128 -15.45 28.63 3.94
CA SER A 128 -16.30 27.65 4.64
C SER A 128 -15.79 26.19 4.53
N TRP A 129 -14.90 25.88 3.57
CA TRP A 129 -14.31 24.54 3.36
C TRP A 129 -12.78 24.53 3.55
N PRO A 130 -12.25 24.83 4.76
CA PRO A 130 -10.81 25.02 4.97
C PRO A 130 -9.96 23.80 4.62
N ALA A 131 -10.50 22.58 4.75
CA ALA A 131 -9.80 21.35 4.37
C ALA A 131 -9.49 21.25 2.86
N LEU A 132 -10.41 21.70 2.00
CA LEU A 132 -10.19 21.72 0.54
C LEU A 132 -9.19 22.83 0.17
N CYS A 133 -9.29 24.00 0.79
CA CYS A 133 -8.32 25.09 0.65
C CYS A 133 -6.90 24.66 1.05
N LEU A 134 -6.74 23.92 2.16
CA LEU A 134 -5.46 23.32 2.54
C LEU A 134 -4.91 22.39 1.44
N VAL A 135 -5.72 21.48 0.90
CA VAL A 135 -5.28 20.58 -0.19
C VAL A 135 -4.87 21.34 -1.45
N ILE A 136 -5.48 22.50 -1.75
CA ILE A 136 -5.04 23.38 -2.85
C ILE A 136 -3.72 24.08 -2.48
N VAL A 137 -3.60 24.65 -1.28
CA VAL A 137 -2.39 25.34 -0.79
C VAL A 137 -1.17 24.41 -0.70
N ALA A 138 -1.37 23.09 -0.56
CA ALA A 138 -0.30 22.09 -0.65
C ALA A 138 0.55 22.22 -1.94
N ASN A 139 -0.02 22.71 -3.04
CA ASN A 139 0.71 22.99 -4.29
C ASN A 139 1.83 24.03 -4.13
N VAL A 140 1.66 25.02 -3.25
CA VAL A 140 2.66 26.09 -3.03
C VAL A 140 3.98 25.49 -2.57
N PHE A 141 3.93 24.56 -1.62
CA PHE A 141 5.10 23.87 -1.07
C PHE A 141 5.77 22.92 -2.07
N ALA A 142 4.99 22.32 -2.98
CA ALA A 142 5.49 21.48 -4.07
C ALA A 142 6.22 22.31 -5.13
N VAL A 143 5.63 23.44 -5.54
CA VAL A 143 6.26 24.38 -6.48
C VAL A 143 7.48 25.04 -5.85
N ALA A 144 7.46 25.38 -4.56
CA ALA A 144 8.62 25.91 -3.85
C ALA A 144 9.81 24.93 -3.88
N ALA A 145 9.60 23.66 -3.52
CA ALA A 145 10.64 22.63 -3.58
C ALA A 145 11.21 22.45 -5.01
N PHE A 146 10.34 22.48 -6.03
CA PHE A 146 10.75 22.43 -7.43
C PHE A 146 11.60 23.62 -7.86
N GLN A 147 11.24 24.85 -7.46
CA GLN A 147 12.01 26.05 -7.80
C GLN A 147 13.38 26.08 -7.10
N VAL A 148 13.50 25.53 -5.88
CA VAL A 148 14.81 25.36 -5.21
C VAL A 148 15.70 24.39 -6.00
N GLU A 149 15.21 23.19 -6.35
CA GLU A 149 15.98 22.23 -7.16
C GLU A 149 16.33 22.79 -8.55
N LYS A 150 15.44 23.52 -9.20
CA LYS A 150 15.72 24.18 -10.49
C LYS A 150 16.83 25.22 -10.38
N ARG A 151 16.85 26.02 -9.30
CA ARG A 151 17.93 27.00 -9.05
C ARG A 151 19.26 26.32 -8.71
N LEU A 152 19.24 25.23 -7.93
CA LEU A 152 20.42 24.40 -7.64
C LEU A 152 20.99 23.74 -8.91
N ALA A 153 20.14 23.25 -9.81
CA ALA A 153 20.57 22.61 -11.06
C ALA A 153 21.30 23.55 -12.02
N VAL A 154 20.96 24.84 -12.00
CA VAL A 154 21.62 25.91 -12.77
C VAL A 154 22.86 26.46 -12.05
N GLY A 155 23.03 26.17 -10.75
CA GLY A 155 24.12 26.70 -9.92
C GLY A 155 23.86 28.11 -9.37
N ALA A 156 22.60 28.58 -9.40
CA ALA A 156 22.19 29.88 -8.88
C ALA A 156 21.98 29.90 -7.34
N LEU A 157 22.13 28.75 -6.67
CA LEU A 157 22.13 28.60 -5.22
C LEU A 157 23.27 27.67 -4.81
N THR A 158 23.84 27.90 -3.62
CA THR A 158 24.78 26.96 -2.99
C THR A 158 24.03 25.78 -2.39
N GLU A 159 24.68 24.60 -2.27
CA GLU A 159 24.07 23.41 -1.67
C GLU A 159 23.61 23.66 -0.22
N GLN A 160 24.32 24.49 0.55
CA GLN A 160 23.92 24.87 1.92
C GLN A 160 22.65 25.72 1.93
N ALA A 161 22.55 26.74 1.07
CA ALA A 161 21.34 27.55 0.95
C ALA A 161 20.15 26.72 0.44
N GLY A 162 20.39 25.83 -0.53
CA GLY A 162 19.40 24.87 -1.02
C GLY A 162 18.89 23.93 0.08
N LEU A 163 19.82 23.33 0.85
CA LEU A 163 19.48 22.46 1.98
C LEU A 163 18.65 23.21 3.03
N LEU A 164 19.03 24.44 3.39
CA LEU A 164 18.28 25.27 4.33
C LEU A 164 16.86 25.55 3.82
N LEU A 165 16.71 25.99 2.57
CA LEU A 165 15.40 26.25 1.96
C LEU A 165 14.53 24.98 1.89
N HIS A 166 15.12 23.82 1.60
CA HIS A 166 14.42 22.54 1.65
C HIS A 166 14.00 22.15 3.07
N VAL A 167 14.85 22.34 4.09
CA VAL A 167 14.52 22.05 5.49
C VAL A 167 13.41 22.97 5.98
N VAL A 168 13.47 24.27 5.70
CA VAL A 168 12.40 25.22 6.04
C VAL A 168 11.08 24.82 5.36
N ASN A 169 11.08 24.59 4.04
CA ASN A 169 9.87 24.18 3.32
C ASN A 169 9.28 22.86 3.86
N LEU A 170 10.11 21.86 4.15
CA LEU A 170 9.68 20.58 4.72
C LEU A 170 9.14 20.71 6.16
N ALA A 171 9.72 21.59 6.98
CA ALA A 171 9.20 21.89 8.31
C ALA A 171 7.83 22.61 8.21
N THR A 172 7.70 23.61 7.34
CA THR A 172 6.43 24.34 7.15
C THR A 172 5.32 23.43 6.62
N ILE A 173 5.62 22.44 5.77
CA ILE A 173 4.64 21.42 5.33
C ILE A 173 4.01 20.65 6.51
N LEU A 174 4.73 20.44 7.61
CA LEU A 174 4.16 19.78 8.79
C LEU A 174 3.52 20.80 9.75
N CYS A 175 4.16 21.93 10.03
CA CYS A 175 3.67 22.89 11.01
C CYS A 175 2.44 23.70 10.53
N PHE A 176 2.39 24.07 9.25
CA PHE A 176 1.30 24.90 8.69
C PHE A 176 -0.08 24.23 8.75
N PRO A 177 -0.30 23.03 8.17
CA PRO A 177 -1.64 22.43 8.18
C PRO A 177 -2.02 21.97 9.59
N ALA A 178 -1.05 21.62 10.45
CA ALA A 178 -1.27 21.34 11.86
C ALA A 178 -1.81 22.56 12.63
N ALA A 179 -1.18 23.72 12.45
CA ALA A 179 -1.65 24.97 13.05
C ALA A 179 -3.04 25.37 12.54
N VAL A 180 -3.29 25.29 11.23
CA VAL A 180 -4.61 25.60 10.64
C VAL A 180 -5.68 24.63 11.16
N ALA A 181 -5.39 23.32 11.19
CA ALA A 181 -6.31 22.30 11.71
C ALA A 181 -6.65 22.50 13.20
N PHE A 182 -5.65 22.85 14.00
CA PHE A 182 -5.84 23.08 15.43
C PHE A 182 -6.64 24.37 15.69
N LEU A 183 -6.30 25.48 15.03
CA LEU A 183 -6.81 26.82 15.30
C LEU A 183 -8.18 27.13 14.65
N LEU A 184 -8.49 26.60 13.46
CA LEU A 184 -9.79 26.86 12.82
C LEU A 184 -10.88 25.97 13.41
N ALA A 185 -11.75 26.55 14.23
CA ALA A 185 -12.91 25.84 14.79
C ALA A 185 -13.82 25.19 13.73
N SER A 186 -13.88 25.78 12.52
CA SER A 186 -14.74 25.33 11.40
C SER A 186 -14.27 24.07 10.67
N ILE A 187 -13.04 23.58 10.89
CA ILE A 187 -12.57 22.35 10.22
C ILE A 187 -13.15 21.10 10.89
N THR A 188 -13.83 20.26 10.10
CA THR A 188 -14.30 18.95 10.58
C THR A 188 -13.13 18.01 10.87
N PRO A 189 -13.20 17.12 11.89
CA PRO A 189 -12.14 16.16 12.17
C PRO A 189 -11.77 15.28 10.97
N VAL A 190 -12.76 14.82 10.20
CA VAL A 190 -12.53 14.00 8.98
C VAL A 190 -11.81 14.82 7.90
N GLY A 191 -12.24 16.06 7.64
CA GLY A 191 -11.55 16.96 6.71
C GLY A 191 -10.12 17.27 7.14
N SER A 192 -9.89 17.41 8.45
CA SER A 192 -8.57 17.60 9.04
C SER A 192 -7.67 16.35 8.86
N VAL A 193 -8.14 15.14 9.17
CA VAL A 193 -7.40 13.88 8.90
C VAL A 193 -6.98 13.81 7.44
N LEU A 194 -7.90 14.07 6.50
CA LEU A 194 -7.62 14.03 5.06
C LEU A 194 -6.57 15.07 4.64
N ALA A 195 -6.69 16.31 5.13
CA ALA A 195 -5.70 17.36 4.84
C ALA A 195 -4.31 17.01 5.40
N LEU A 196 -4.22 16.62 6.68
CA LEU A 196 -2.94 16.23 7.30
C LEU A 196 -2.32 14.99 6.62
N MET A 197 -3.13 14.04 6.14
CA MET A 197 -2.66 12.89 5.37
C MET A 197 -2.06 13.32 4.02
N VAL A 198 -2.71 14.24 3.29
CA VAL A 198 -2.17 14.79 2.03
C VAL A 198 -0.84 15.51 2.26
N TYR A 199 -0.75 16.36 3.28
CA TYR A 199 0.51 17.05 3.63
C TYR A 199 1.60 16.09 4.11
N THR A 200 1.26 15.02 4.84
CA THR A 200 2.21 13.98 5.23
C THR A 200 2.75 13.22 4.02
N ILE A 201 1.88 12.83 3.08
CA ILE A 201 2.27 12.20 1.81
C ILE A 201 3.17 13.16 1.00
N LEU A 202 2.84 14.45 0.94
CA LEU A 202 3.64 15.47 0.28
C LEU A 202 5.03 15.63 0.92
N PHE A 203 5.11 15.70 2.25
CA PHE A 203 6.37 15.76 3.00
C PHE A 203 7.29 14.58 2.66
N LEU A 204 6.77 13.34 2.70
CA LEU A 204 7.54 12.13 2.39
C LEU A 204 8.01 12.13 0.93
N LYS A 205 7.12 12.50 -0.01
CA LYS A 205 7.45 12.64 -1.43
C LYS A 205 8.55 13.69 -1.66
N LEU A 206 8.43 14.90 -1.10
CA LEU A 206 9.41 15.98 -1.31
C LEU A 206 10.75 15.73 -0.62
N CYS A 207 10.77 15.04 0.53
CA CYS A 207 12.00 14.48 1.10
C CYS A 207 12.71 13.56 0.09
N SER A 208 11.97 12.67 -0.57
CA SER A 208 12.53 11.75 -1.56
C SER A 208 12.99 12.48 -2.84
N TYR A 209 12.21 13.46 -3.30
CA TYR A 209 12.54 14.30 -4.46
C TYR A 209 13.87 15.04 -4.26
N ARG A 210 14.07 15.67 -3.10
CA ARG A 210 15.34 16.31 -2.72
C ARG A 210 16.51 15.33 -2.75
N ASP A 211 16.40 14.22 -2.01
CA ASP A 211 17.50 13.27 -1.84
C ASP A 211 17.99 12.66 -3.16
N VAL A 212 17.05 12.41 -4.09
CA VAL A 212 17.35 11.81 -5.39
C VAL A 212 17.91 12.83 -6.37
N ASN A 213 17.40 14.07 -6.41
CA ASN A 213 17.98 15.13 -7.23
C ASN A 213 19.38 15.53 -6.72
N LEU A 214 19.59 15.64 -5.41
CA LEU A 214 20.91 15.81 -4.79
C LEU A 214 21.88 14.69 -5.20
N TRP A 215 21.47 13.42 -5.08
CA TRP A 215 22.30 12.29 -5.50
C TRP A 215 22.64 12.32 -7.00
N CYS A 216 21.68 12.68 -7.86
CA CYS A 216 21.93 12.85 -9.29
C CYS A 216 22.87 14.04 -9.59
N ARG A 217 22.74 15.15 -8.88
CA ARG A 217 23.60 16.34 -8.98
C ARG A 217 25.03 16.03 -8.53
N GLU A 218 25.21 15.37 -7.40
CA GLU A 218 26.51 14.83 -6.96
C GLU A 218 27.12 13.89 -8.00
N ARG A 219 26.34 12.94 -8.54
CA ARG A 219 26.83 11.98 -9.54
C ARG A 219 27.28 12.69 -10.82
N ARG A 220 26.56 13.73 -11.26
CA ARG A 220 26.91 14.60 -12.41
C ARG A 220 28.18 15.43 -12.12
N ALA A 221 28.36 15.95 -10.91
CA ALA A 221 29.57 16.66 -10.50
C ALA A 221 30.80 15.75 -10.47
N ARG A 222 30.71 14.58 -9.84
CA ARG A 222 31.77 13.55 -9.80
C ARG A 222 32.13 13.06 -11.21
N ALA A 223 31.14 12.87 -12.09
CA ALA A 223 31.36 12.50 -13.49
C ALA A 223 32.09 13.59 -14.28
N LYS A 224 31.71 14.87 -14.12
CA LYS A 224 32.43 16.01 -14.73
C LYS A 224 33.89 16.08 -14.26
N ALA A 225 34.13 15.96 -12.95
CA ALA A 225 35.49 15.97 -12.39
C ALA A 225 36.35 14.83 -12.97
N LYS A 226 35.81 13.61 -13.04
CA LYS A 226 36.51 12.46 -13.65
C LYS A 226 36.75 12.65 -15.15
N ALA A 227 35.82 13.25 -15.89
CA ALA A 227 36.01 13.54 -17.32
C ALA A 227 37.10 14.59 -17.56
N ALA A 228 37.14 15.65 -16.77
CA ALA A 228 38.20 16.66 -16.81
C ALA A 228 39.59 16.05 -16.52
N ALA A 229 39.70 15.26 -15.45
CA ALA A 229 40.95 14.56 -15.10
C ALA A 229 41.40 13.50 -16.12
N ALA A 230 40.49 12.98 -16.95
CA ALA A 230 40.78 11.94 -17.94
C ALA A 230 41.03 12.47 -19.37
N GLY A 231 40.96 13.78 -19.61
CA GLY A 231 41.21 14.43 -20.92
C GLY A 231 40.23 14.07 -22.05
N LYS A 232 39.35 13.08 -21.86
CA LYS A 232 38.45 12.56 -22.91
C LYS A 232 37.18 13.39 -23.03
N LYS A 233 37.01 14.07 -24.17
CA LYS A 233 35.67 14.43 -24.67
C LYS A 233 34.86 13.14 -24.82
N ALA A 234 33.68 13.08 -24.19
CA ALA A 234 32.84 11.90 -24.22
C ALA A 234 32.09 11.83 -25.56
N ASN A 235 32.41 10.84 -26.41
CA ASN A 235 31.60 10.54 -27.59
C ASN A 235 30.20 10.09 -27.15
N GLY A 236 29.17 10.72 -27.72
CA GLY A 236 27.78 10.42 -27.42
C GLY A 236 27.31 9.11 -28.03
N GLY A 237 27.51 8.00 -27.32
CA GLY A 237 26.85 6.73 -27.65
C GLY A 237 25.33 6.86 -27.42
N ALA A 238 24.55 6.76 -28.48
CA ALA A 238 23.09 6.86 -28.42
C ALA A 238 22.49 5.68 -27.64
N ALA A 239 21.83 5.94 -26.52
CA ALA A 239 21.32 4.90 -25.62
C ALA A 239 19.98 5.28 -24.96
N GLN A 240 18.88 4.94 -25.65
CA GLN A 240 17.48 4.90 -25.15
C GLN A 240 16.84 6.23 -24.72
N CYS A 241 15.52 6.33 -24.89
CA CYS A 241 14.70 7.45 -24.41
C CYS A 241 14.47 7.37 -22.88
N THR A 242 15.55 7.56 -22.11
CA THR A 242 15.50 7.65 -20.64
C THR A 242 15.83 9.08 -20.20
N VAL A 243 15.03 9.62 -19.28
CA VAL A 243 15.19 11.00 -18.79
C VAL A 243 16.44 11.09 -17.92
N SER A 244 17.32 12.04 -18.23
CA SER A 244 18.58 12.30 -17.54
C SER A 244 18.44 13.51 -16.59
N TYR A 245 19.45 13.74 -15.73
CA TYR A 245 19.50 14.95 -14.89
C TYR A 245 20.35 16.04 -15.59
N PRO A 246 19.84 17.26 -15.81
CA PRO A 246 18.70 17.90 -15.13
C PRO A 246 17.36 17.85 -15.89
N ASP A 247 17.28 17.09 -16.99
CA ASP A 247 16.13 17.08 -17.91
C ASP A 247 14.82 16.61 -17.24
N ASN A 248 14.93 15.90 -16.09
CA ASN A 248 13.84 15.50 -15.20
C ASN A 248 13.20 16.65 -14.40
N LEU A 249 13.76 17.86 -14.43
CA LEU A 249 13.27 19.03 -13.70
C LEU A 249 12.17 19.76 -14.48
N THR A 250 11.10 19.04 -14.83
CA THR A 250 9.89 19.58 -15.43
C THR A 250 8.72 19.57 -14.45
N TYR A 251 7.78 20.51 -14.60
CA TYR A 251 6.52 20.49 -13.85
C TYR A 251 5.70 19.22 -14.14
N ARG A 252 5.79 18.67 -15.36
CA ARG A 252 5.08 17.44 -15.75
C ARG A 252 5.55 16.25 -14.93
N ASP A 253 6.87 16.10 -14.74
CA ASP A 253 7.45 14.97 -14.00
C ASP A 253 7.31 15.14 -12.49
N LEU A 254 7.35 16.40 -12.00
CA LEU A 254 6.96 16.73 -10.63
C LEU A 254 5.52 16.30 -10.35
N TYR A 255 4.54 16.83 -11.08
CA TYR A 255 3.12 16.52 -10.85
C TYR A 255 2.80 15.04 -11.11
N TYR A 256 3.48 14.41 -12.08
CA TYR A 256 3.40 12.97 -12.25
C TYR A 256 3.80 12.22 -10.96
N PHE A 257 4.94 12.57 -10.36
CA PHE A 257 5.39 11.96 -9.11
C PHE A 257 4.46 12.28 -7.92
N LEU A 258 3.91 13.50 -7.85
CA LEU A 258 2.97 13.86 -6.78
C LEU A 258 1.73 12.96 -6.78
N PHE A 259 1.15 12.68 -7.95
CA PHE A 259 -0.03 11.80 -8.07
C PHE A 259 0.30 10.31 -8.18
N ALA A 260 1.54 9.91 -8.50
CA ALA A 260 1.92 8.50 -8.54
C ALA A 260 1.79 7.83 -7.15
N PRO A 261 1.31 6.57 -7.06
CA PRO A 261 1.07 5.88 -5.79
C PRO A 261 2.37 5.29 -5.18
N THR A 262 3.42 6.10 -5.13
CA THR A 262 4.71 5.80 -4.50
C THR A 262 5.25 7.02 -3.75
N LEU A 263 6.00 6.79 -2.67
CA LEU A 263 6.67 7.84 -1.90
C LEU A 263 8.14 8.03 -2.31
N CYS A 264 8.71 7.08 -3.05
CA CYS A 264 10.08 7.15 -3.56
C CYS A 264 10.11 7.83 -4.94
N TYR A 265 10.84 8.93 -5.09
CA TYR A 265 11.08 9.57 -6.38
C TYR A 265 12.12 8.80 -7.20
N GLU A 266 11.87 8.63 -8.49
CA GLU A 266 12.80 8.10 -9.48
C GLU A 266 12.61 8.83 -10.81
N LEU A 267 13.69 8.99 -11.58
CA LEU A 267 13.66 9.75 -12.83
C LEU A 267 12.83 9.06 -13.93
N ASN A 268 12.78 7.73 -13.92
CA ASN A 268 12.17 6.91 -14.97
C ASN A 268 11.31 5.82 -14.34
N PHE A 269 10.09 6.17 -13.92
CA PHE A 269 9.14 5.21 -13.35
C PHE A 269 8.69 4.15 -14.37
N PRO A 270 8.53 2.88 -13.97
CA PRO A 270 7.98 1.83 -14.85
C PRO A 270 6.54 2.18 -15.26
N ARG A 271 6.18 1.94 -16.53
CA ARG A 271 4.89 2.35 -17.11
C ARG A 271 4.05 1.18 -17.60
N SER A 272 2.74 1.28 -17.36
CA SER A 272 1.71 0.45 -17.99
C SER A 272 1.46 0.92 -19.43
N ALA A 273 1.43 -0.01 -20.40
CA ALA A 273 1.29 0.33 -21.81
C ALA A 273 -0.08 0.94 -22.20
N ARG A 274 -1.16 0.66 -21.44
CA ARG A 274 -2.52 1.17 -21.69
C ARG A 274 -3.39 1.15 -20.42
N ILE A 275 -4.40 2.02 -20.36
CA ILE A 275 -5.47 1.97 -19.35
C ILE A 275 -6.43 0.82 -19.67
N ARG A 276 -6.52 -0.18 -18.78
CA ARG A 276 -7.44 -1.30 -18.90
C ARG A 276 -8.80 -0.90 -18.31
N LYS A 277 -9.66 -0.27 -19.12
CA LYS A 277 -10.97 0.27 -18.70
C LYS A 277 -11.80 -0.68 -17.80
N ARG A 278 -11.85 -1.99 -18.13
CA ARG A 278 -12.55 -3.03 -17.34
C ARG A 278 -11.95 -3.24 -15.93
N PHE A 279 -10.63 -3.10 -15.78
CA PHE A 279 -9.96 -3.18 -14.47
C PHE A 279 -10.26 -1.92 -13.65
N LEU A 280 -10.11 -0.73 -14.25
CA LEU A 280 -10.42 0.54 -13.59
C LEU A 280 -11.87 0.60 -13.10
N LEU A 281 -12.85 0.26 -13.95
CA LEU A 281 -14.26 0.21 -13.56
C LEU A 281 -14.50 -0.74 -12.38
N ARG A 282 -13.88 -1.92 -12.40
CA ARG A 282 -13.96 -2.87 -11.28
C ARG A 282 -13.41 -2.26 -9.98
N ARG A 283 -12.25 -1.59 -10.02
CA ARG A 283 -11.68 -0.92 -8.83
C ARG A 283 -12.60 0.19 -8.30
N LEU A 284 -13.21 0.97 -9.18
CA LEU A 284 -14.13 2.05 -8.78
C LEU A 284 -15.41 1.50 -8.13
N LEU A 285 -15.99 0.42 -8.67
CA LEU A 285 -17.15 -0.26 -8.08
C LEU A 285 -16.81 -0.86 -6.70
N GLU A 286 -15.64 -1.48 -6.55
CA GLU A 286 -15.14 -1.98 -5.26
C GLU A 286 -14.93 -0.83 -4.26
N MET A 287 -14.36 0.31 -4.68
CA MET A 287 -14.21 1.48 -3.81
C MET A 287 -15.57 1.98 -3.29
N LEU A 288 -16.58 2.11 -4.16
CA LEU A 288 -17.93 2.56 -3.77
C LEU A 288 -18.62 1.56 -2.82
N PHE A 289 -18.58 0.27 -3.15
CA PHE A 289 -19.18 -0.79 -2.32
C PHE A 289 -18.52 -0.87 -0.94
N LEU A 290 -17.18 -0.86 -0.87
CA LEU A 290 -16.46 -0.98 0.39
C LEU A 290 -16.57 0.29 1.26
N THR A 291 -16.69 1.50 0.66
CA THR A 291 -17.02 2.71 1.44
C THR A 291 -18.42 2.61 2.05
N GLN A 292 -19.44 2.20 1.29
CA GLN A 292 -20.80 2.00 1.82
C GLN A 292 -20.83 0.93 2.93
N LEU A 293 -20.10 -0.18 2.75
CA LEU A 293 -19.96 -1.23 3.75
C LEU A 293 -19.29 -0.72 5.04
N MET A 294 -18.21 0.06 4.96
CA MET A 294 -17.58 0.65 6.15
C MET A 294 -18.53 1.59 6.89
N VAL A 295 -19.28 2.44 6.16
CA VAL A 295 -20.29 3.32 6.76
C VAL A 295 -21.41 2.52 7.43
N GLY A 296 -21.88 1.44 6.80
CA GLY A 296 -22.87 0.52 7.37
C GLY A 296 -22.39 -0.12 8.69
N LEU A 297 -21.19 -0.71 8.69
CA LEU A 297 -20.58 -1.32 9.89
C LEU A 297 -20.37 -0.31 11.02
N ILE A 298 -19.93 0.92 10.68
CA ILE A 298 -19.78 2.01 11.66
C ILE A 298 -21.13 2.37 12.28
N GLN A 299 -22.15 2.63 11.47
CA GLN A 299 -23.45 3.12 11.95
C GLN A 299 -24.29 2.04 12.65
N GLN A 300 -24.29 0.81 12.15
CA GLN A 300 -25.18 -0.26 12.64
C GLN A 300 -24.55 -1.11 13.76
N TRP A 301 -23.23 -1.28 13.77
CA TRP A 301 -22.55 -2.14 14.75
C TRP A 301 -21.67 -1.33 15.71
N MET A 302 -20.80 -0.46 15.19
CA MET A 302 -19.81 0.23 16.02
C MET A 302 -20.44 1.31 16.91
N VAL A 303 -21.25 2.22 16.37
CA VAL A 303 -21.87 3.33 17.10
C VAL A 303 -22.77 2.85 18.26
N PRO A 304 -23.70 1.89 18.07
CA PRO A 304 -24.50 1.36 19.18
C PRO A 304 -23.66 0.62 20.23
N THR A 305 -22.58 -0.06 19.83
CA THR A 305 -21.67 -0.73 20.77
C THR A 305 -20.94 0.29 21.65
N ILE A 306 -20.44 1.38 21.06
CA ILE A 306 -19.80 2.49 21.78
C ILE A 306 -20.81 3.16 22.73
N GLN A 307 -21.98 3.57 22.24
CA GLN A 307 -23.00 4.22 23.09
C GLN A 307 -23.38 3.37 24.31
N ASN A 308 -23.53 2.05 24.14
CA ASN A 308 -23.82 1.11 25.23
C ASN A 308 -22.60 0.79 26.14
N SER A 309 -21.37 1.14 25.75
CA SER A 309 -20.17 0.95 26.58
C SER A 309 -19.80 2.18 27.42
N MET A 310 -20.22 3.39 27.03
CA MET A 310 -19.85 4.63 27.76
C MET A 310 -20.28 4.60 29.24
N LYS A 311 -21.45 4.03 29.56
CA LYS A 311 -21.95 3.97 30.93
C LYS A 311 -21.04 3.10 31.85
N PRO A 312 -20.74 1.82 31.53
CA PRO A 312 -19.74 1.05 32.29
C PRO A 312 -18.35 1.70 32.45
N PHE A 313 -17.90 2.53 31.49
CA PHE A 313 -16.64 3.27 31.64
C PHE A 313 -16.69 4.29 32.77
N LYS A 314 -17.80 5.02 32.89
CA LYS A 314 -18.02 6.00 33.98
C LYS A 314 -18.05 5.35 35.37
N ASP A 315 -18.57 4.13 35.44
CA ASP A 315 -18.67 3.33 36.67
C ASP A 315 -17.34 2.67 37.10
N MET A 316 -16.24 2.87 36.33
CA MET A 316 -14.91 2.27 36.54
C MET A 316 -14.84 0.74 36.68
N ASP A 317 -15.86 0.01 36.18
CA ASP A 317 -15.85 -1.46 36.19
C ASP A 317 -14.90 -2.03 35.13
N TYR A 318 -13.66 -2.30 35.53
CA TYR A 318 -12.62 -2.89 34.68
C TYR A 318 -13.03 -4.20 33.99
N SER A 319 -13.91 -5.01 34.62
CA SER A 319 -14.40 -6.26 34.02
C SER A 319 -15.31 -5.96 32.83
N ARG A 320 -16.28 -5.05 33.01
CA ARG A 320 -17.14 -4.57 31.92
C ARG A 320 -16.35 -3.82 30.85
N ILE A 321 -15.34 -3.04 31.21
CA ILE A 321 -14.45 -2.36 30.26
C ILE A 321 -13.80 -3.38 29.31
N ILE A 322 -13.26 -4.48 29.84
CA ILE A 322 -12.67 -5.56 29.02
C ILE A 322 -13.74 -6.27 28.17
N GLU A 323 -14.90 -6.59 28.75
CA GLU A 323 -16.05 -7.19 28.04
C GLU A 323 -16.51 -6.34 26.84
N ARG A 324 -16.59 -5.02 27.01
CA ARG A 324 -16.98 -4.06 25.96
C ARG A 324 -15.87 -3.84 24.94
N LEU A 325 -14.61 -3.83 25.36
CA LEU A 325 -13.45 -3.71 24.47
C LEU A 325 -13.38 -4.91 23.51
N LEU A 326 -13.58 -6.13 24.01
CA LEU A 326 -13.66 -7.33 23.17
C LEU A 326 -14.83 -7.29 22.18
N LYS A 327 -15.99 -6.77 22.59
CA LYS A 327 -17.15 -6.55 21.70
C LYS A 327 -16.91 -5.50 20.61
N LEU A 328 -16.08 -4.48 20.89
CA LEU A 328 -15.66 -3.48 19.91
C LEU A 328 -14.51 -3.97 19.00
N ALA A 329 -13.70 -4.93 19.47
CA ALA A 329 -12.50 -5.37 18.76
C ALA A 329 -12.80 -6.00 17.39
N VAL A 330 -13.82 -6.86 17.32
CA VAL A 330 -14.24 -7.53 16.08
C VAL A 330 -14.70 -6.54 15.00
N PRO A 331 -15.68 -5.63 15.22
CA PRO A 331 -16.08 -4.67 14.20
C PRO A 331 -14.98 -3.68 13.85
N ASN A 332 -14.17 -3.19 14.81
CA ASN A 332 -13.03 -2.33 14.51
C ASN A 332 -12.03 -3.02 13.58
N HIS A 333 -11.64 -4.27 13.89
CA HIS A 333 -10.69 -5.02 13.08
C HIS A 333 -11.26 -5.32 11.67
N LEU A 334 -12.54 -5.68 11.56
CA LEU A 334 -13.20 -5.87 10.28
C LEU A 334 -13.21 -4.59 9.43
N ILE A 335 -13.52 -3.43 10.02
CA ILE A 335 -13.44 -2.12 9.35
C ILE A 335 -12.01 -1.83 8.89
N TRP A 336 -10.99 -2.15 9.69
CA TRP A 336 -9.58 -1.99 9.31
C TRP A 336 -9.14 -2.92 8.16
N LEU A 337 -9.63 -4.16 8.10
CA LEU A 337 -9.40 -5.06 6.96
C LEU A 337 -10.03 -4.53 5.67
N ILE A 338 -11.26 -4.01 5.76
CA ILE A 338 -11.97 -3.40 4.63
C ILE A 338 -11.26 -2.12 4.19
N PHE A 339 -10.87 -1.25 5.13
CA PHE A 339 -10.10 -0.04 4.86
C PHE A 339 -8.76 -0.35 4.18
N PHE A 340 -8.06 -1.41 4.62
CA PHE A 340 -6.83 -1.87 3.99
C PHE A 340 -7.05 -2.24 2.51
N TYR A 341 -8.08 -3.06 2.22
CA TYR A 341 -8.39 -3.47 0.83
C TYR A 341 -8.91 -2.28 -0.01
N TRP A 342 -9.70 -1.40 0.59
CA TRP A 342 -10.22 -0.19 -0.05
C TRP A 342 -9.08 0.76 -0.45
N LEU A 343 -8.13 1.03 0.46
CA LEU A 343 -7.02 1.95 0.22
C LEU A 343 -5.89 1.30 -0.58
N PHE A 344 -5.20 0.31 -0.01
CA PHE A 344 -3.94 -0.22 -0.54
C PHE A 344 -4.12 -1.12 -1.76
N HIS A 345 -5.25 -1.82 -1.85
CA HIS A 345 -5.57 -2.58 -3.06
C HIS A 345 -6.37 -1.76 -4.06
N SER A 346 -7.54 -1.25 -3.70
CA SER A 346 -8.51 -0.71 -4.67
C SER A 346 -8.15 0.70 -5.14
N CYS A 347 -8.00 1.64 -4.21
CA CYS A 347 -7.68 3.04 -4.51
C CYS A 347 -6.29 3.20 -5.15
N LEU A 348 -5.24 2.63 -4.55
CA LEU A 348 -3.90 2.71 -5.14
C LEU A 348 -3.81 2.05 -6.53
N ASN A 349 -4.56 0.98 -6.82
CA ASN A 349 -4.62 0.44 -8.19
C ASN A 349 -5.45 1.27 -9.17
N ALA A 350 -6.51 1.95 -8.71
CA ALA A 350 -7.24 2.89 -9.55
C ALA A 350 -6.35 4.07 -9.97
N VAL A 351 -5.64 4.67 -9.00
CA VAL A 351 -4.62 5.72 -9.25
C VAL A 351 -3.49 5.18 -10.13
N ALA A 352 -2.98 3.97 -9.88
CA ALA A 352 -1.95 3.37 -10.73
C ALA A 352 -2.40 3.16 -12.18
N GLU A 353 -3.64 2.72 -12.41
CA GLU A 353 -4.18 2.53 -13.76
C GLU A 353 -4.35 3.87 -14.49
N LEU A 354 -4.87 4.90 -13.81
CA LEU A 354 -5.02 6.26 -14.34
C LEU A 354 -3.68 6.91 -14.68
N MET A 355 -2.69 6.77 -13.81
CA MET A 355 -1.34 7.34 -13.98
C MET A 355 -0.44 6.48 -14.90
N HIS A 356 -0.93 5.38 -15.47
CA HIS A 356 -0.11 4.39 -16.19
C HIS A 356 1.08 3.88 -15.35
N PHE A 357 0.97 3.78 -14.02
CA PHE A 357 2.07 3.33 -13.16
C PHE A 357 2.25 1.80 -13.23
N GLY A 358 3.50 1.35 -13.33
CA GLY A 358 3.87 -0.06 -13.53
C GLY A 358 4.14 -0.83 -12.23
N ASP A 359 4.81 -0.23 -11.25
CA ASP A 359 4.96 -0.86 -9.92
C ASP A 359 3.61 -0.83 -9.20
N ARG A 360 3.16 -1.98 -8.73
CA ARG A 360 1.89 -2.17 -8.02
C ARG A 360 2.05 -3.03 -6.77
N GLU A 361 3.30 -3.22 -6.34
CA GLU A 361 3.66 -3.83 -5.07
C GLU A 361 3.43 -2.81 -3.95
N PHE A 362 2.15 -2.55 -3.64
CA PHE A 362 1.73 -1.65 -2.55
C PHE A 362 1.73 -2.35 -1.19
N TYR A 363 1.64 -3.66 -1.19
CA TYR A 363 1.67 -4.55 -0.04
C TYR A 363 2.14 -5.95 -0.49
N ARG A 364 2.48 -6.81 0.48
CA ARG A 364 2.78 -8.23 0.30
C ARG A 364 1.86 -9.08 1.19
N ASP A 365 2.08 -10.38 1.29
CA ASP A 365 1.31 -11.35 2.06
C ASP A 365 1.49 -11.22 3.59
N TRP A 366 1.25 -10.01 4.11
CA TRP A 366 1.35 -9.70 5.54
C TRP A 366 0.39 -10.53 6.41
N TRP A 367 -0.69 -11.07 5.85
CA TRP A 367 -1.60 -12.00 6.54
C TRP A 367 -0.94 -13.34 6.89
N ASN A 368 0.13 -13.72 6.18
CA ASN A 368 0.96 -14.91 6.47
C ASN A 368 2.07 -14.62 7.49
N SER A 369 2.14 -13.43 8.10
CA SER A 369 3.29 -13.03 8.92
C SER A 369 3.44 -13.86 10.21
N GLU A 370 4.47 -14.70 10.30
CA GLU A 370 4.83 -15.38 11.56
C GLU A 370 5.36 -14.45 12.66
N SER A 371 5.70 -13.20 12.32
CA SER A 371 6.22 -12.23 13.28
C SER A 371 5.76 -10.80 13.00
N VAL A 372 5.56 -10.03 14.08
CA VAL A 372 5.22 -8.60 14.05
C VAL A 372 6.26 -7.80 13.23
N THR A 373 7.53 -8.21 13.25
CA THR A 373 8.59 -7.58 12.44
C THR A 373 8.39 -7.80 10.93
N TYR A 374 7.89 -8.96 10.51
CA TYR A 374 7.54 -9.22 9.11
C TYR A 374 6.29 -8.42 8.70
N PHE A 375 5.25 -8.39 9.55
CA PHE A 375 4.03 -7.60 9.30
C PHE A 375 4.35 -6.14 8.96
N TRP A 376 5.12 -5.45 9.82
CA TRP A 376 5.47 -4.03 9.66
C TRP A 376 6.29 -3.71 8.39
N GLN A 377 6.92 -4.72 7.77
CA GLN A 377 7.66 -4.56 6.51
C GLN A 377 6.78 -4.78 5.26
N ASN A 378 5.69 -5.53 5.39
CA ASN A 378 4.93 -6.07 4.27
C ASN A 378 3.53 -5.48 4.10
N TRP A 379 2.94 -4.85 5.12
CA TRP A 379 1.59 -4.26 5.04
C TRP A 379 1.53 -3.01 4.13
N ASN A 380 2.53 -2.11 4.19
CA ASN A 380 2.56 -0.85 3.46
C ASN A 380 3.95 -0.66 2.83
N ILE A 381 4.11 -1.24 1.64
CA ILE A 381 5.38 -1.27 0.91
C ILE A 381 5.84 0.14 0.46
N PRO A 382 4.99 1.10 0.06
CA PRO A 382 5.42 2.46 -0.24
C PRO A 382 6.10 3.17 0.94
N VAL A 383 5.53 3.08 2.15
CA VAL A 383 6.15 3.63 3.37
C VAL A 383 7.38 2.83 3.76
N HIS A 384 7.34 1.50 3.69
CA HIS A 384 8.52 0.67 4.00
C HIS A 384 9.71 0.95 3.06
N LYS A 385 9.49 0.98 1.74
CA LYS A 385 10.48 1.35 0.71
C LYS A 385 11.06 2.75 1.00
N TRP A 386 10.23 3.71 1.38
CA TRP A 386 10.68 5.07 1.75
C TRP A 386 11.55 5.08 3.00
N CYS A 387 11.07 4.52 4.12
CA CYS A 387 11.80 4.43 5.39
C CYS A 387 13.15 3.72 5.20
N LEU A 388 13.18 2.64 4.41
CA LEU A 388 14.40 1.90 4.11
C LEU A 388 15.41 2.73 3.30
N ARG A 389 14.95 3.51 2.31
CA ARG A 389 15.78 4.26 1.36
C ARG A 389 16.25 5.61 1.89
N HIS A 390 15.38 6.36 2.56
CA HIS A 390 15.57 7.77 2.94
C HIS A 390 15.87 7.99 4.43
N PHE A 391 15.52 7.04 5.30
CA PHE A 391 15.74 7.16 6.75
C PHE A 391 16.81 6.16 7.22
N TYR A 392 16.52 4.86 7.12
CA TYR A 392 17.33 3.78 7.68
C TYR A 392 18.72 3.65 7.00
N LYS A 393 18.78 3.48 5.67
CA LYS A 393 20.07 3.37 4.96
C LYS A 393 20.95 4.61 5.13
N PRO A 394 20.44 5.87 5.08
CA PRO A 394 21.23 7.05 5.39
C PRO A 394 21.75 7.12 6.83
N MET A 395 20.96 6.74 7.85
CA MET A 395 21.45 6.64 9.24
C MET A 395 22.61 5.64 9.36
N LEU A 396 22.48 4.43 8.79
CA LEU A 396 23.54 3.43 8.81
C LEU A 396 24.83 3.93 8.13
N ARG A 397 24.71 4.64 6.99
CA ARG A 397 25.88 5.24 6.31
C ARG A 397 26.55 6.36 7.12
N ARG A 398 25.85 6.97 8.08
CA ARG A 398 26.39 7.96 9.03
C ARG A 398 26.95 7.32 10.31
N GLY A 399 27.06 5.98 10.38
CA GLY A 399 27.63 5.26 11.51
C GLY A 399 26.65 4.92 12.63
N SER A 400 25.35 5.20 12.49
CA SER A 400 24.35 4.81 13.50
C SER A 400 24.22 3.29 13.62
N SER A 401 24.06 2.77 14.83
CA SER A 401 23.88 1.32 15.05
C SER A 401 22.57 0.79 14.45
N LYS A 402 22.54 -0.51 14.10
CA LYS A 402 21.34 -1.17 13.56
C LYS A 402 20.12 -1.06 14.49
N TRP A 403 20.33 -1.01 15.81
CA TRP A 403 19.26 -0.83 16.78
C TRP A 403 18.78 0.63 16.84
N ALA A 404 19.70 1.60 16.94
CA ALA A 404 19.34 3.02 16.95
C ALA A 404 18.62 3.45 15.67
N ALA A 405 19.05 2.95 14.50
CA ALA A 405 18.38 3.20 13.23
C ALA A 405 16.97 2.55 13.13
N ARG A 406 16.73 1.41 13.81
CA ARG A 406 15.37 0.83 13.94
C ARG A 406 14.50 1.68 14.87
N MET A 407 15.01 2.08 16.03
CA MET A 407 14.30 2.93 16.97
C MET A 407 13.94 4.29 16.35
N GLY A 408 14.84 4.92 15.60
CA GLY A 408 14.54 6.15 14.87
C GLY A 408 13.38 6.02 13.88
N VAL A 409 13.28 4.89 13.16
CA VAL A 409 12.15 4.62 12.25
C VAL A 409 10.85 4.38 13.02
N PHE A 410 10.87 3.66 14.14
CA PHE A 410 9.69 3.47 14.99
C PHE A 410 9.22 4.77 15.63
N LEU A 411 10.13 5.61 16.14
CA LEU A 411 9.81 6.93 16.72
C LEU A 411 9.23 7.87 15.65
N ALA A 412 9.81 7.91 14.45
CA ALA A 412 9.25 8.69 13.34
C ALA A 412 7.86 8.19 12.91
N SER A 413 7.65 6.87 12.91
CA SER A 413 6.33 6.27 12.65
C SER A 413 5.32 6.64 13.73
N ALA A 414 5.69 6.50 15.01
CA ALA A 414 4.85 6.85 16.16
C ALA A 414 4.47 8.34 16.17
N PHE A 415 5.41 9.24 15.83
CA PHE A 415 5.14 10.65 15.60
C PHE A 415 4.06 10.88 14.54
N PHE A 416 4.15 10.25 13.37
CA PHE A 416 3.15 10.43 12.31
C PHE A 416 1.78 9.80 12.66
N HIS A 417 1.75 8.70 13.41
CA HIS A 417 0.47 8.12 13.89
C HIS A 417 -0.20 9.05 14.92
N GLU A 418 0.56 9.59 15.88
CA GLU A 418 0.03 10.56 16.84
C GLU A 418 -0.40 11.86 16.13
N TYR A 419 0.41 12.40 15.21
CA TYR A 419 0.11 13.62 14.43
C TYR A 419 -1.21 13.50 13.64
N LEU A 420 -1.47 12.35 13.01
CA LEU A 420 -2.68 12.11 12.21
C LEU A 420 -3.94 11.84 13.05
N VAL A 421 -3.81 11.53 14.35
CA VAL A 421 -4.95 11.22 15.24
C VAL A 421 -5.19 12.34 16.26
N SER A 422 -4.15 12.80 16.96
CA SER A 422 -4.26 13.82 18.01
C SER A 422 -4.71 15.17 17.47
N ILE A 423 -4.15 15.66 16.35
CA ILE A 423 -4.41 17.02 15.86
C ILE A 423 -5.87 17.16 15.35
N PRO A 424 -6.42 16.25 14.52
CA PRO A 424 -7.81 16.33 14.07
C PRO A 424 -8.86 16.19 15.19
N LEU A 425 -8.53 15.49 16.28
CA LEU A 425 -9.39 15.35 17.45
C LEU A 425 -9.15 16.47 18.49
N ARG A 426 -8.05 17.22 18.37
CA ARG A 426 -7.50 18.16 19.38
C ARG A 426 -7.11 17.48 20.70
N MET A 427 -6.56 16.28 20.65
CA MET A 427 -6.34 15.38 21.80
C MET A 427 -4.90 14.86 21.93
N PHE A 428 -4.06 15.57 22.69
CA PHE A 428 -2.66 15.20 22.92
C PHE A 428 -2.47 14.25 24.12
N ARG A 429 -3.13 13.08 24.08
CA ARG A 429 -3.04 12.05 25.14
C ARG A 429 -1.89 11.04 24.94
N LEU A 430 -1.19 11.07 23.80
CA LEU A 430 -0.05 10.19 23.48
C LEU A 430 -0.38 8.67 23.44
N TRP A 431 -1.66 8.31 23.33
CA TRP A 431 -2.10 6.91 23.28
C TRP A 431 -1.62 6.18 22.01
N ALA A 432 -1.68 6.81 20.83
CA ALA A 432 -1.21 6.18 19.59
C ALA A 432 0.32 6.06 19.57
N PHE A 433 1.03 7.08 20.06
CA PHE A 433 2.48 7.04 20.26
C PHE A 433 2.89 5.89 21.19
N THR A 434 2.24 5.77 22.35
CA THR A 434 2.51 4.73 23.34
C THR A 434 2.21 3.33 22.80
N GLY A 435 1.07 3.15 22.10
CA GLY A 435 0.73 1.89 21.43
C GLY A 435 1.77 1.48 20.38
N MET A 436 2.23 2.43 19.56
CA MET A 436 3.28 2.18 18.56
C MET A 436 4.65 1.84 19.18
N MET A 437 4.98 2.40 20.34
CA MET A 437 6.21 2.04 21.07
C MET A 437 6.08 0.69 21.79
N ALA A 438 4.90 0.33 22.30
CA ALA A 438 4.63 -0.96 22.93
C ALA A 438 4.75 -2.15 21.95
N GLN A 439 4.59 -1.91 20.64
CA GLN A 439 4.85 -2.91 19.60
C GLN A 439 6.31 -3.40 19.57
N ILE A 440 7.27 -2.64 20.11
CA ILE A 440 8.70 -3.00 20.11
C ILE A 440 8.99 -4.19 21.06
N PRO A 441 8.70 -4.12 22.38
CA PRO A 441 8.85 -5.28 23.27
C PRO A 441 7.89 -6.41 22.89
N LEU A 442 6.67 -6.10 22.43
CA LEU A 442 5.71 -7.11 21.97
C LEU A 442 6.24 -7.92 20.77
N ALA A 443 6.88 -7.27 19.79
CA ALA A 443 7.52 -7.96 18.67
C ALA A 443 8.69 -8.85 19.09
N TRP A 444 9.44 -8.47 20.15
CA TRP A 444 10.49 -9.30 20.74
C TRP A 444 9.91 -10.51 21.48
N ILE A 445 8.86 -10.33 22.29
CA ILE A 445 8.14 -11.42 22.97
C ILE A 445 7.60 -12.41 21.94
N VAL A 446 6.81 -11.93 20.96
CA VAL A 446 6.20 -12.80 19.94
C VAL A 446 7.26 -13.60 19.19
N GLY A 447 8.32 -12.93 18.70
CA GLY A 447 9.42 -13.60 17.99
C GLY A 447 10.34 -14.46 18.86
N ARG A 448 10.23 -14.41 20.20
CA ARG A 448 11.02 -15.23 21.13
C ARG A 448 10.31 -16.51 21.55
N PHE A 449 8.99 -16.48 21.66
CA PHE A 449 8.16 -17.57 22.20
C PHE A 449 7.32 -18.30 21.14
N PHE A 450 6.89 -17.63 20.06
CA PHE A 450 6.03 -18.22 19.03
C PHE A 450 6.75 -18.34 17.67
N ARG A 451 6.36 -19.33 16.88
CA ARG A 451 6.91 -19.66 15.55
C ARG A 451 5.82 -20.28 14.66
N GLY A 452 5.97 -20.26 13.34
CA GLY A 452 5.04 -20.88 12.40
C GLY A 452 3.61 -20.37 12.58
N ASN A 453 2.65 -21.28 12.48
CA ASN A 453 1.21 -21.00 12.62
C ASN A 453 0.85 -20.34 13.96
N TYR A 454 1.55 -20.67 15.06
CA TYR A 454 1.36 -20.01 16.35
C TYR A 454 1.93 -18.58 16.39
N GLY A 455 3.02 -18.32 15.65
CA GLY A 455 3.54 -16.97 15.42
C GLY A 455 2.55 -16.12 14.63
N ASN A 456 1.94 -16.70 13.60
CA ASN A 456 0.89 -16.06 12.80
C ASN A 456 -0.35 -15.71 13.67
N ALA A 457 -0.86 -16.67 14.43
CA ALA A 457 -1.98 -16.45 15.35
C ALA A 457 -1.67 -15.36 16.40
N ALA A 458 -0.44 -15.32 16.92
CA ALA A 458 0.00 -14.25 17.82
C ALA A 458 -0.01 -12.87 17.14
N VAL A 459 0.42 -12.74 15.88
CA VAL A 459 0.31 -11.46 15.15
C VAL A 459 -1.14 -11.05 14.94
N TRP A 460 -2.04 -11.97 14.56
CA TRP A 460 -3.47 -11.65 14.45
C TRP A 460 -4.05 -11.14 15.76
N LEU A 461 -3.69 -11.76 16.89
CA LEU A 461 -4.14 -11.31 18.21
C LEU A 461 -3.66 -9.88 18.54
N THR A 462 -2.43 -9.50 18.18
CA THR A 462 -1.94 -8.12 18.40
C THR A 462 -2.63 -7.10 17.49
N LEU A 463 -3.00 -7.47 16.27
CA LEU A 463 -3.75 -6.62 15.33
C LEU A 463 -5.23 -6.47 15.73
N ILE A 464 -5.84 -7.54 16.27
CA ILE A 464 -7.23 -7.53 16.74
C ILE A 464 -7.37 -6.73 18.03
N ILE A 465 -6.46 -6.86 19.01
CA ILE A 465 -6.59 -6.21 20.32
C ILE A 465 -5.93 -4.81 20.36
N GLY A 466 -4.79 -4.62 19.70
CA GLY A 466 -3.98 -3.42 19.87
C GLY A 466 -4.62 -2.13 19.34
N GLN A 467 -5.31 -2.18 18.20
CA GLN A 467 -5.96 -0.99 17.62
C GLN A 467 -7.23 -0.56 18.38
N PRO A 468 -8.18 -1.47 18.74
CA PRO A 468 -9.37 -1.08 19.51
C PRO A 468 -9.05 -0.44 20.86
N VAL A 469 -7.99 -0.87 21.56
CA VAL A 469 -7.54 -0.23 22.81
C VAL A 469 -7.28 1.26 22.58
N ALA A 470 -6.48 1.60 21.56
CA ALA A 470 -6.14 2.98 21.26
C ALA A 470 -7.36 3.78 20.77
N VAL A 471 -8.17 3.22 19.87
CA VAL A 471 -9.39 3.89 19.36
C VAL A 471 -10.38 4.15 20.50
N LEU A 472 -10.61 3.18 21.38
CA LEU A 472 -11.51 3.30 22.52
C LEU A 472 -11.04 4.35 23.52
N MET A 473 -9.73 4.47 23.76
CA MET A 473 -9.17 5.53 24.60
C MET A 473 -9.44 6.93 24.00
N TYR A 474 -9.17 7.16 22.71
CA TYR A 474 -9.49 8.44 22.07
C TYR A 474 -11.00 8.73 22.04
N VAL A 475 -11.86 7.73 21.79
CA VAL A 475 -13.32 7.90 21.76
C VAL A 475 -13.90 8.17 23.15
N HIS A 476 -13.43 7.46 24.18
CA HIS A 476 -13.76 7.72 25.58
C HIS A 476 -13.41 9.17 25.94
N ASP A 477 -12.14 9.55 25.72
CA ASP A 477 -11.64 10.85 26.12
C ASP A 477 -12.33 11.99 25.33
N TYR A 478 -12.64 11.78 24.04
CA TYR A 478 -13.41 12.71 23.23
C TYR A 478 -14.85 12.87 23.77
N TYR A 479 -15.50 11.77 24.16
CA TYR A 479 -16.85 11.84 24.72
C TYR A 479 -16.88 12.60 26.05
N VAL A 480 -15.96 12.31 26.98
CA VAL A 480 -15.85 13.03 28.26
C VAL A 480 -15.67 14.54 28.02
N LEU A 481 -14.80 14.93 27.08
CA LEU A 481 -14.55 16.34 26.77
C LEU A 481 -15.72 17.08 26.08
N ASN A 482 -16.60 16.38 25.35
CA ASN A 482 -17.68 17.01 24.57
C ASN A 482 -19.09 16.81 25.16
N TYR A 483 -19.27 15.85 26.08
CA TYR A 483 -20.58 15.49 26.66
C TYR A 483 -20.59 15.44 28.20
N GLU A 484 -19.43 15.44 28.87
CA GLU A 484 -19.36 15.46 30.35
C GLU A 484 -18.62 16.68 30.93
N ALA A 485 -17.92 17.45 30.09
CA ALA A 485 -17.38 18.75 30.49
C ALA A 485 -18.54 19.69 30.90
N PRO A 486 -18.50 20.30 32.10
CA PRO A 486 -19.51 21.28 32.49
C PRO A 486 -19.52 22.48 31.54
N THR A 487 -20.68 23.09 31.36
CA THR A 487 -20.82 24.41 30.71
C THR A 487 -20.26 25.51 31.61
N ALA A 488 -18.93 25.56 31.75
CA ALA A 488 -18.20 26.54 32.53
C ALA A 488 -18.07 27.86 31.76
N GLY A 489 -19.18 28.60 31.64
CA GLY A 489 -19.25 29.87 30.92
C GLY A 489 -20.64 30.25 30.43
N ALA A 490 -21.55 30.50 31.37
CA ALA A 490 -22.82 31.21 31.18
C ALA A 490 -23.06 32.11 32.40
#